data_AF-A0A7K2X3N0-F1
#
_entry.id   AF-A0A7K2X3N0-F1
#
_cell.length_a   1.000
_cell.length_b   1.000
_cell.length_c   1.000
_cell.angle_alpha   90.00
_cell.angle_beta   90.00
_cell.angle_gamma   90.00
#
_symmetry.space_group_name_H-M   'P 1'
#
loop_
_entity.id
_entity.type
_entity.pdbx_description
1 polymer ?
#
loop_
_entity_poly.entity_id
_entity_poly.type
_entity_poly.pdbx_seq_one_letter_code
_entity_poly.pdbx_strand_id
1 'polypeptide(L)'
;VAAVALARIAALHLPGSRAGGRAALFLLVSPCAVFLAAGYSEALFLALALPAWLAARRQRWLLASVLAAGATTVRVSGLFLAAALVVLFLTTRRDEGAGRKREAAWLLLPGLPALLYFRYLYGRTGDPMAWKHAQERGWYRHFRAPWEAWSQTWHEAFGHTQATGYAAQFQADLLAMALGLVLLAALVARRRWPEAVYIALTLWALGTSYWYMSVARSTLLWWPLWVGLAVWSVRRRWVTLAYLCLVAPLSTVLAITFMTGRWAG
;
A
#
# COMPACT_ATOMS: atom_id res chain seq x y z
N VAL A 1 15.04 4.43 -7.21
CA VAL A 1 14.72 2.99 -7.42
C VAL A 1 13.23 2.73 -7.59
N ALA A 2 12.39 3.06 -6.60
CA ALA A 2 10.93 2.83 -6.61
C ALA A 2 10.23 3.28 -7.91
N ALA A 3 10.41 4.54 -8.32
CA ALA A 3 9.80 5.10 -9.53
C ALA A 3 10.16 4.32 -10.81
N VAL A 4 11.43 3.90 -10.94
CA VAL A 4 11.90 3.09 -12.08
C VAL A 4 11.26 1.69 -12.06
N ALA A 5 11.18 1.07 -10.88
CA ALA A 5 10.52 -0.23 -10.72
C ALA A 5 9.03 -0.13 -11.07
N LEU A 6 8.32 0.91 -10.59
CA LEU A 6 6.93 1.17 -10.93
C LEU A 6 6.73 1.37 -12.43
N ALA A 7 7.59 2.17 -13.05
CA ALA A 7 7.54 2.41 -14.49
C ALA A 7 7.70 1.11 -15.28
N ARG A 8 8.61 0.23 -14.85
CA ARG A 8 8.79 -1.11 -15.46
C ARG A 8 7.56 -2.00 -15.24
N ILE A 9 6.95 -1.99 -14.05
CA ILE A 9 5.71 -2.75 -13.78
C ILE A 9 4.56 -2.25 -14.68
N ALA A 10 4.42 -0.94 -14.86
CA ALA A 10 3.41 -0.38 -15.75
C ALA A 10 3.68 -0.75 -17.22
N ALA A 11 4.95 -0.72 -17.65
CA ALA A 11 5.33 -1.12 -19.01
C ALA A 11 5.02 -2.60 -19.33
N LEU A 12 4.99 -3.50 -18.34
CA LEU A 12 4.55 -4.89 -18.53
C LEU A 12 3.09 -5.01 -18.98
N HIS A 13 2.27 -3.98 -18.76
CA HIS A 13 0.85 -3.98 -19.14
C HIS A 13 0.59 -3.37 -20.51
N LEU A 14 1.44 -2.43 -20.95
CA LEU A 14 1.40 -1.79 -22.26
C LEU A 14 2.85 -1.52 -22.73
N PRO A 15 3.52 -2.52 -23.33
CA PRO A 15 4.85 -2.38 -23.88
C PRO A 15 4.92 -1.25 -24.92
N GLY A 16 6.04 -0.52 -24.98
CA GLY A 16 6.25 0.59 -25.92
C GLY A 16 5.42 1.85 -25.67
N SER A 17 4.57 1.87 -24.63
CA SER A 17 3.72 3.03 -24.31
C SER A 17 4.35 3.99 -23.29
N ARG A 18 3.73 5.17 -23.13
CA ARG A 18 4.07 6.14 -22.08
C ARG A 18 3.56 5.74 -20.68
N ALA A 19 2.98 4.54 -20.50
CA ALA A 19 2.45 4.10 -19.21
C ALA A 19 3.51 4.09 -18.10
N GLY A 20 4.75 3.70 -18.42
CA GLY A 20 5.84 3.68 -17.44
C GLY A 20 6.12 5.04 -16.81
N GLY A 21 6.40 6.04 -17.64
CA GLY A 21 6.66 7.42 -17.18
C GLY A 21 5.46 8.02 -16.45
N ARG A 22 4.23 7.73 -16.91
CA ARG A 22 3.02 8.25 -16.27
C ARG A 22 2.73 7.63 -14.91
N ALA A 23 3.03 6.35 -14.70
CA ALA A 23 2.87 5.72 -13.39
C ALA A 23 3.81 6.37 -12.35
N ALA A 24 5.08 6.61 -12.74
CA ALA A 24 6.02 7.32 -11.90
C ALA A 24 5.56 8.77 -11.63
N LEU A 25 5.09 9.49 -12.66
CA LEU A 25 4.57 10.84 -12.51
C LEU A 25 3.38 10.89 -11.54
N PHE A 26 2.39 10.03 -11.70
CA PHE A 26 1.21 10.03 -10.83
C PHE A 26 1.56 9.72 -9.37
N LEU A 27 2.49 8.79 -9.12
CA LEU A 27 3.01 8.54 -7.77
C LEU A 27 3.68 9.80 -7.20
N LEU A 28 4.57 10.44 -7.96
CA LEU A 28 5.38 11.57 -7.49
C LEU A 28 4.57 12.86 -7.31
N VAL A 29 3.43 12.99 -7.99
CA VAL A 29 2.50 14.12 -7.85
C VAL A 29 1.31 13.78 -6.93
N SER A 30 1.27 12.57 -6.37
CA SER A 30 0.16 12.16 -5.50
C SER A 30 -0.05 13.10 -4.31
N PRO A 31 -1.26 13.17 -3.73
CA PRO A 31 -1.55 14.07 -2.59
C PRO A 31 -0.59 13.84 -1.42
N CYS A 32 -0.16 12.60 -1.23
CA CYS A 32 0.70 12.15 -0.15
C CYS A 32 2.20 12.11 -0.55
N ALA A 33 2.59 12.62 -1.72
CA ALA A 33 3.98 12.49 -2.21
C ALA A 33 5.04 13.09 -1.25
N VAL A 34 4.66 14.04 -0.39
CA VAL A 34 5.53 14.59 0.66
C VAL A 34 6.13 13.50 1.57
N PHE A 35 5.40 12.41 1.84
CA PHE A 35 5.89 11.28 2.65
C PHE A 35 6.97 10.45 1.98
N LEU A 36 7.18 10.62 0.66
CA LEU A 36 8.32 10.05 -0.04
C LEU A 36 9.63 10.81 0.26
N ALA A 37 9.53 12.05 0.75
CA ALA A 37 10.67 12.89 1.11
C ALA A 37 10.85 13.05 2.64
N ALA A 38 9.78 12.93 3.42
CA ALA A 38 9.74 13.23 4.86
C ALA A 38 10.48 12.23 5.79
N GLY A 39 11.47 11.47 5.29
CA GLY A 39 12.26 10.55 6.10
C GLY A 39 11.49 9.37 6.71
N TYR A 40 10.25 9.12 6.26
CA TYR A 40 9.43 8.01 6.73
C TYR A 40 9.67 6.72 5.94
N SER A 41 9.00 5.66 6.36
CA SER A 41 9.19 4.32 5.82
C SER A 41 8.56 4.09 4.44
N GLU A 42 7.70 4.99 3.92
CA GLU A 42 7.04 4.83 2.62
C GLU A 42 8.04 4.71 1.46
N ALA A 43 9.01 5.62 1.40
CA ALA A 43 9.99 5.65 0.31
C ALA A 43 10.85 4.39 0.29
N LEU A 44 11.37 4.00 1.47
CA LEU A 44 12.21 2.82 1.62
C LEU A 44 11.41 1.53 1.40
N PHE A 45 10.18 1.47 1.90
CA PHE A 45 9.26 0.35 1.64
C PHE A 45 9.02 0.18 0.14
N LEU A 46 8.64 1.24 -0.58
CA LEU A 46 8.41 1.19 -2.02
C LEU A 46 9.68 0.83 -2.81
N ALA A 47 10.85 1.28 -2.35
CA ALA A 47 12.13 0.96 -2.96
C ALA A 47 12.48 -0.53 -2.87
N LEU A 48 11.92 -1.27 -1.91
CA LEU A 48 12.08 -2.73 -1.77
C LEU A 48 10.90 -3.50 -2.37
N ALA A 49 9.68 -3.06 -2.08
CA ALA A 49 8.43 -3.71 -2.48
C ALA A 49 8.23 -3.77 -4.00
N LEU A 50 8.48 -2.66 -4.71
CA LEU A 50 8.28 -2.62 -6.17
C LEU A 50 9.31 -3.46 -6.92
N PRO A 51 10.61 -3.42 -6.58
CA PRO A 51 11.57 -4.39 -7.13
C PRO A 51 11.26 -5.84 -6.75
N ALA A 52 10.76 -6.11 -5.55
CA ALA A 52 10.32 -7.46 -5.15
C ALA A 52 9.22 -7.97 -6.08
N TRP A 53 8.18 -7.16 -6.29
CA TRP A 53 7.09 -7.45 -7.22
C TRP A 53 7.60 -7.67 -8.65
N LEU A 54 8.47 -6.77 -9.14
CA LEU A 54 9.04 -6.89 -10.49
C LEU A 54 9.93 -8.14 -10.63
N ALA A 55 10.66 -8.53 -9.59
CA ALA A 55 11.44 -9.77 -9.57
C ALA A 55 10.53 -11.00 -9.63
N ALA A 56 9.43 -11.02 -8.87
CA ALA A 56 8.45 -12.10 -8.90
C ALA A 56 7.73 -12.21 -10.25
N ARG A 57 7.39 -11.07 -10.87
CA ARG A 57 6.84 -11.03 -12.25
C ARG A 57 7.82 -11.58 -13.30
N ARG A 58 9.12 -11.57 -13.00
CA ARG A 58 10.20 -12.21 -13.78
C ARG A 58 10.58 -13.59 -13.24
N GLN A 59 9.79 -14.15 -12.33
CA GLN A 59 9.97 -15.46 -11.71
C GLN A 59 11.33 -15.66 -11.02
N ARG A 60 11.95 -14.56 -10.55
CA ARG A 60 13.16 -14.58 -9.72
C ARG A 60 12.78 -14.61 -8.25
N TRP A 61 12.23 -15.75 -7.81
CA TRP A 61 11.55 -15.88 -6.51
C TRP A 61 12.44 -15.64 -5.29
N LEU A 62 13.71 -16.07 -5.33
CA LEU A 62 14.65 -15.79 -4.24
C LEU A 62 14.85 -14.28 -4.06
N LEU A 63 15.18 -13.57 -5.16
CA LEU A 63 15.35 -12.11 -5.15
C LEU A 63 14.06 -11.40 -4.69
N ALA A 64 12.91 -11.83 -5.20
CA ALA A 64 11.61 -11.30 -4.79
C ALA A 64 11.40 -11.44 -3.28
N SER A 65 11.72 -12.61 -2.73
CA SER A 65 11.50 -12.93 -1.32
C SER A 65 12.48 -12.22 -0.40
N VAL A 66 13.76 -12.07 -0.80
CA VAL A 66 14.75 -11.29 -0.05
C VAL A 66 14.36 -9.81 0.00
N LEU A 67 13.93 -9.24 -1.13
CA LEU A 67 13.47 -7.85 -1.18
C LEU A 67 12.17 -7.65 -0.39
N ALA A 68 11.23 -8.60 -0.46
CA ALA A 68 10.01 -8.56 0.34
C ALA A 68 10.29 -8.71 1.83
N ALA A 69 11.28 -9.52 2.24
CA ALA A 69 11.75 -9.56 3.62
C ALA A 69 12.32 -8.22 4.08
N GLY A 70 13.15 -7.58 3.25
CA GLY A 70 13.60 -6.21 3.52
C GLY A 70 12.42 -5.23 3.66
N ALA A 71 11.41 -5.34 2.81
CA ALA A 71 10.20 -4.52 2.91
C ALA A 71 9.43 -4.77 4.21
N THR A 72 9.33 -6.03 4.67
CA THR A 72 8.72 -6.39 5.96
C THR A 72 9.48 -5.81 7.14
N THR A 73 10.82 -5.79 7.10
CA THR A 73 11.66 -5.15 8.14
C THR A 73 11.35 -3.66 8.27
N VAL A 74 11.06 -3.00 7.14
CA VAL A 74 10.77 -1.57 7.09
C VAL A 74 9.34 -1.28 7.55
N ARG A 75 8.36 -2.12 7.15
CA ARG A 75 6.95 -2.01 7.55
C ARG A 75 6.27 -3.38 7.57
N VAL A 76 5.39 -3.61 8.55
CA VAL A 76 4.56 -4.82 8.64
C VAL A 76 3.72 -5.08 7.38
N SER A 77 3.38 -4.04 6.62
CA SER A 77 2.70 -4.15 5.31
C SER A 77 3.47 -4.99 4.27
N GLY A 78 4.75 -5.29 4.50
CA GLY A 78 5.52 -6.25 3.70
C GLY A 78 4.91 -7.66 3.73
N LEU A 79 4.21 -8.03 4.80
CA LEU A 79 3.45 -9.28 4.87
C LEU A 79 2.29 -9.32 3.86
N PHE A 80 1.65 -8.18 3.60
CA PHE A 80 0.58 -8.11 2.59
C PHE A 80 1.15 -8.31 1.18
N LEU A 81 2.35 -7.76 0.92
CA LEU A 81 3.08 -8.03 -0.31
C LEU A 81 3.45 -9.52 -0.38
N ALA A 82 3.93 -10.12 0.70
CA ALA A 82 4.27 -11.55 0.74
C ALA A 82 3.07 -12.43 0.37
N ALA A 83 1.89 -12.15 0.91
CA ALA A 83 0.65 -12.85 0.54
C ALA A 83 0.32 -12.67 -0.95
N ALA A 84 0.47 -11.46 -1.49
CA ALA A 84 0.29 -11.20 -2.92
C ALA A 84 1.31 -11.97 -3.79
N LEU A 85 2.55 -12.12 -3.33
CA LEU A 85 3.57 -12.93 -4.00
C LEU A 85 3.24 -14.42 -3.98
N VAL A 86 2.68 -14.94 -2.88
CA VAL A 86 2.18 -16.32 -2.80
C VAL A 86 1.06 -16.54 -3.82
N VAL A 87 0.09 -15.64 -3.90
CA VAL A 87 -0.98 -15.73 -4.90
C VAL A 87 -0.43 -15.64 -6.32
N LEU A 88 0.55 -14.77 -6.57
CA LEU A 88 1.23 -14.68 -7.87
C LEU A 88 1.94 -16.00 -8.21
N PHE A 89 2.60 -16.63 -7.25
CA PHE A 89 3.26 -17.92 -7.42
C PHE A 89 2.27 -19.04 -7.75
N LEU A 90 1.17 -19.13 -6.99
CA LEU A 90 0.12 -20.14 -7.19
C LEU A 90 -0.60 -19.98 -8.54
N THR A 91 -0.83 -18.74 -8.98
CA THR A 91 -1.48 -18.43 -10.26
C THR A 91 -0.54 -18.51 -11.46
N THR A 92 0.77 -18.60 -11.25
CA THR A 92 1.75 -18.81 -12.33
C THR A 92 1.73 -20.27 -12.77
N ARG A 93 1.23 -20.52 -13.99
CA ARG A 93 1.23 -21.87 -14.62
C ARG A 93 2.66 -22.28 -14.96
N ARG A 94 3.12 -23.39 -14.36
CA ARG A 94 4.45 -23.98 -14.52
C ARG A 94 4.45 -25.43 -14.01
N ASP A 95 5.28 -26.28 -14.61
CA ASP A 95 5.40 -27.69 -14.23
C ASP A 95 5.81 -27.87 -12.76
N GLU A 96 5.21 -28.87 -12.12
CA GLU A 96 5.40 -29.19 -10.70
C GLU A 96 6.67 -30.01 -10.47
N GLY A 97 7.83 -29.36 -10.58
CA GLY A 97 9.14 -29.96 -10.30
C GLY A 97 9.73 -29.61 -8.92
N ALA A 98 10.86 -30.26 -8.56
CA ALA A 98 11.61 -29.97 -7.34
C ALA A 98 12.04 -28.48 -7.21
N GLY A 99 12.29 -27.81 -8.35
CA GLY A 99 12.56 -26.37 -8.39
C GLY A 99 11.42 -25.52 -7.82
N ARG A 100 10.16 -25.91 -8.07
CA ARG A 100 8.95 -25.22 -7.59
C ARG A 100 8.82 -25.32 -6.07
N LYS A 101 9.17 -26.46 -5.47
CA LYS A 101 9.18 -26.62 -3.99
C LYS A 101 10.18 -25.68 -3.33
N ARG A 102 11.40 -25.58 -3.90
CA ARG A 102 12.43 -24.65 -3.41
C ARG A 102 12.00 -23.19 -3.55
N GLU A 103 11.39 -22.82 -4.66
CA GLU A 103 10.85 -21.47 -4.87
C GLU A 103 9.71 -21.14 -3.89
N ALA A 104 8.83 -22.09 -3.61
CA ALA A 104 7.79 -21.94 -2.59
C ALA A 104 8.38 -21.72 -1.20
N ALA A 105 9.46 -22.43 -0.84
CA ALA A 105 10.16 -22.23 0.43
C ALA A 105 10.72 -20.81 0.57
N TRP A 106 11.20 -20.19 -0.52
CA TRP A 106 11.65 -18.80 -0.48
C TRP A 106 10.56 -17.81 -0.09
N LEU A 107 9.29 -18.08 -0.43
CA LEU A 107 8.16 -17.21 -0.08
C LEU A 107 7.88 -17.14 1.42
N LEU A 108 8.52 -17.99 2.24
CA LEU A 108 8.47 -17.89 3.70
C LEU A 108 9.44 -16.83 4.25
N LEU A 109 10.48 -16.44 3.50
CA LEU A 109 11.49 -15.46 3.93
C LEU A 109 10.88 -14.13 4.40
N PRO A 110 9.87 -13.54 3.73
CA PRO A 110 9.28 -12.29 4.18
C PRO A 110 8.60 -12.36 5.55
N GLY A 111 8.28 -13.55 6.05
CA GLY A 111 7.74 -13.75 7.40
C GLY A 111 8.81 -13.73 8.50
N LEU A 112 10.08 -13.95 8.16
CA LEU A 112 11.16 -14.02 9.14
C LEU A 112 11.36 -12.71 9.94
N PRO A 113 11.37 -11.50 9.33
CA PRO A 113 11.54 -10.28 10.11
C PRO A 113 10.42 -10.07 11.15
N ALA A 114 9.18 -10.35 10.78
CA ALA A 114 8.04 -10.26 11.69
C ALA A 114 8.15 -11.28 12.82
N LEU A 115 8.49 -12.54 12.49
CA LEU A 115 8.68 -13.61 13.48
C LEU A 115 9.80 -13.27 14.47
N LEU A 116 10.95 -12.80 13.99
CA LEU A 116 12.09 -12.43 14.83
C LEU A 116 11.73 -11.25 15.74
N TYR A 117 10.99 -10.26 15.24
CA TYR A 117 10.55 -9.13 16.04
C TYR A 117 9.54 -9.53 17.13
N PHE A 118 8.55 -10.36 16.81
CA PHE A 118 7.61 -10.87 17.81
C PHE A 118 8.30 -11.75 18.85
N ARG A 119 9.27 -12.58 18.44
CA ARG A 119 10.09 -13.36 19.38
C ARG A 119 10.93 -12.47 20.30
N TYR A 120 11.52 -11.40 19.75
CA TYR A 120 12.26 -10.42 20.54
C TYR A 120 11.33 -9.75 21.57
N LEU A 121 10.15 -9.29 21.15
CA LEU A 121 9.17 -8.69 22.06
C LEU A 121 8.74 -9.65 23.16
N TYR A 122 8.44 -10.90 22.82
CA TYR A 122 8.10 -11.93 23.78
C TYR A 122 9.23 -12.15 24.80
N GLY A 123 10.48 -12.25 24.33
CA GLY A 123 11.64 -12.38 25.22
C GLY A 123 11.87 -11.18 26.16
N ARG A 124 11.37 -9.99 25.81
CA ARG A 124 11.49 -8.77 26.63
C ARG A 124 10.30 -8.50 27.53
N THR A 125 9.12 -9.02 27.20
CA THR A 125 7.86 -8.65 27.86
C THR A 125 7.12 -9.84 28.49
N GLY A 126 7.45 -11.08 28.08
CA GLY A 126 6.67 -12.28 28.43
C GLY A 126 5.29 -12.35 27.75
N ASP A 127 4.91 -11.35 26.96
CA ASP A 127 3.60 -11.23 26.34
C ASP A 127 3.69 -11.50 24.82
N PRO A 128 3.07 -12.58 24.31
CA PRO A 128 3.12 -12.91 22.89
C PRO A 128 2.39 -11.88 22.02
N MET A 129 1.48 -11.09 22.62
CA MET A 129 0.67 -10.07 21.96
C MET A 129 1.12 -8.64 22.30
N ALA A 130 2.35 -8.47 22.82
CA ALA A 130 2.88 -7.17 23.25
C ALA A 130 2.73 -6.07 22.19
N TRP A 131 2.94 -6.41 20.90
CA TRP A 131 2.75 -5.46 19.80
C TRP A 131 1.30 -4.99 19.66
N LYS A 132 0.33 -5.92 19.72
CA LYS A 132 -1.11 -5.60 19.63
C LYS A 132 -1.52 -4.73 20.80
N HIS A 133 -1.14 -5.11 22.02
CA HIS A 133 -1.46 -4.32 23.21
C HIS A 133 -0.83 -2.93 23.18
N ALA A 134 0.37 -2.77 22.60
CA ALA A 134 0.98 -1.47 22.38
C ALA A 134 0.20 -0.62 21.35
N GLN A 135 -0.31 -1.23 20.27
CA GLN A 135 -1.17 -0.55 19.29
C GLN A 135 -2.51 -0.10 19.92
N GLU A 136 -3.11 -0.95 20.76
CA GLU A 136 -4.36 -0.63 21.46
C GLU A 136 -4.16 0.50 22.46
N ARG A 137 -3.14 0.45 23.31
CA ARG A 137 -2.90 1.49 24.34
C ARG A 137 -2.38 2.81 23.78
N GLY A 138 -1.50 2.76 22.79
CA GLY A 138 -0.83 3.97 22.26
C GLY A 138 -1.60 4.65 21.14
N TRP A 139 -2.42 3.91 20.41
CA TRP A 139 -3.05 4.38 19.17
C TRP A 139 -4.55 4.07 19.11
N TYR A 140 -5.15 3.56 20.19
CA TYR A 140 -6.57 3.20 20.28
C TYR A 140 -7.03 2.25 19.16
N ARG A 141 -6.11 1.43 18.62
CA ARG A 141 -6.39 0.49 17.53
C ARG A 141 -7.00 -0.80 18.05
N HIS A 142 -8.24 -0.71 18.47
CA HIS A 142 -9.06 -1.87 18.77
C HIS A 142 -9.63 -2.46 17.49
N PHE A 143 -9.81 -3.78 17.47
CA PHE A 143 -10.58 -4.41 16.41
C PHE A 143 -12.02 -3.91 16.49
N ARG A 144 -12.48 -3.32 15.39
CA ARG A 144 -13.86 -2.87 15.21
C ARG A 144 -14.41 -3.44 13.93
N ALA A 145 -15.72 -3.67 13.92
CA ALA A 145 -16.36 -4.10 12.70
C ALA A 145 -16.23 -3.00 11.62
N PRO A 146 -16.06 -3.34 10.32
CA PRO A 146 -15.85 -2.34 9.27
C PRO A 146 -16.93 -1.25 9.17
N TRP A 147 -18.18 -1.60 9.49
CA TRP A 147 -19.31 -0.64 9.50
C TRP A 147 -19.25 0.31 10.71
N GLU A 148 -18.71 -0.13 11.85
CA GLU A 148 -18.48 0.74 13.02
C GLU A 148 -17.33 1.71 12.74
N ALA A 149 -16.25 1.22 12.11
CA ALA A 149 -15.14 2.06 11.69
C ALA A 149 -15.59 3.11 10.66
N TRP A 150 -16.46 2.73 9.72
CA TRP A 150 -17.09 3.64 8.77
C TRP A 150 -17.93 4.71 9.47
N SER A 151 -18.86 4.29 10.33
CA SER A 151 -19.79 5.21 11.00
C SER A 151 -19.05 6.17 11.94
N GLN A 152 -18.06 5.68 12.68
CA GLN A 152 -17.22 6.52 13.53
C GLN A 152 -16.45 7.53 12.69
N THR A 153 -15.78 7.09 11.62
CA THR A 153 -15.02 7.99 10.74
C THR A 153 -15.93 9.03 10.07
N TRP A 154 -17.14 8.64 9.66
CA TRP A 154 -18.15 9.55 9.13
C TRP A 154 -18.59 10.60 10.15
N HIS A 155 -18.82 10.19 11.39
CA HIS A 155 -19.18 11.09 12.47
C HIS A 155 -18.07 12.10 12.75
N GLU A 156 -16.80 11.68 12.80
CA GLU A 156 -15.68 12.63 12.97
C GLU A 156 -15.50 13.57 11.76
N ALA A 157 -15.84 13.10 10.56
CA ALA A 157 -15.70 13.86 9.31
C ALA A 157 -16.77 14.94 9.12
N PHE A 158 -18.01 14.68 9.57
CA PHE A 158 -19.19 15.51 9.24
C PHE A 158 -20.04 15.89 10.46
N GLY A 159 -19.81 15.30 11.63
CA GLY A 159 -20.54 15.56 12.87
C GLY A 159 -20.14 16.86 13.57
N HIS A 160 -19.19 17.62 13.01
CA HIS A 160 -18.67 18.87 13.60
C HIS A 160 -18.04 18.66 14.99
N THR A 161 -17.57 17.44 15.29
CA THR A 161 -16.91 17.06 16.54
C THR A 161 -15.43 17.40 16.56
N GLN A 162 -14.83 17.65 15.39
CA GLN A 162 -13.40 17.86 15.21
C GLN A 162 -13.09 19.25 14.62
N ALA A 163 -11.89 19.74 14.90
CA ALA A 163 -11.38 20.93 14.22
C ALA A 163 -11.29 20.69 12.71
N THR A 164 -11.45 21.74 11.91
CA THR A 164 -11.60 21.67 10.45
C THR A 164 -10.53 20.85 9.74
N GLY A 165 -9.26 20.95 10.16
CA GLY A 165 -8.15 20.18 9.58
C GLY A 165 -8.28 18.67 9.84
N TYR A 166 -8.70 18.26 11.04
CA TYR A 166 -8.91 16.85 11.37
C TYR A 166 -10.12 16.28 10.63
N ALA A 167 -11.23 17.03 10.58
CA ALA A 167 -12.41 16.64 9.83
C ALA A 167 -12.09 16.43 8.34
N ALA A 168 -11.34 17.35 7.72
CA ALA A 168 -10.91 17.23 6.32
C ALA A 168 -10.05 15.99 6.06
N GLN A 169 -9.20 15.61 7.02
CA GLN A 169 -8.40 14.39 6.90
C GLN A 169 -9.27 13.13 7.02
N PHE A 170 -10.26 13.09 7.92
CA PHE A 170 -11.22 11.99 7.97
C PHE A 170 -12.05 11.87 6.69
N GLN A 171 -12.41 13.00 6.06
CA GLN A 171 -13.06 13.01 4.75
C GLN A 171 -12.14 12.44 3.66
N ALA A 172 -10.85 12.78 3.68
CA ALA A 172 -9.86 12.21 2.78
C ALA A 172 -9.67 10.69 2.99
N ASP A 173 -9.69 10.22 4.23
CA ASP A 173 -9.60 8.80 4.58
C ASP A 173 -10.84 8.02 4.10
N LEU A 174 -12.05 8.58 4.23
CA LEU A 174 -13.29 8.01 3.68
C LEU A 174 -13.23 7.92 2.15
N LEU A 175 -12.79 8.99 1.48
CA LEU A 175 -12.62 9.01 0.03
C LEU A 175 -11.60 7.97 -0.41
N ALA A 176 -10.46 7.86 0.28
CA ALA A 176 -9.43 6.89 -0.01
C ALA A 176 -9.92 5.45 0.20
N MET A 177 -10.71 5.18 1.25
CA MET A 177 -11.35 3.88 1.47
C MET A 177 -12.29 3.53 0.31
N ALA A 178 -13.15 4.45 -0.10
CA ALA A 178 -14.06 4.24 -1.23
C ALA A 178 -13.29 3.97 -2.54
N LEU A 179 -12.25 4.76 -2.83
CA LEU A 179 -11.37 4.54 -3.99
C LEU A 179 -10.65 3.18 -3.92
N GLY A 180 -10.23 2.76 -2.73
CA GLY A 180 -9.65 1.45 -2.49
C GLY A 180 -10.61 0.31 -2.79
N LEU A 181 -11.86 0.41 -2.34
CA LEU A 181 -12.91 -0.58 -2.62
C LEU A 181 -13.23 -0.65 -4.12
N VAL A 182 -13.32 0.49 -4.81
CA VAL A 182 -13.50 0.55 -6.28
C VAL A 182 -12.31 -0.10 -6.99
N LEU A 183 -11.09 0.18 -6.56
CA LEU A 183 -9.88 -0.44 -7.10
C LEU A 183 -9.90 -1.95 -6.88
N LEU A 184 -10.24 -2.42 -5.68
CA LEU A 184 -10.36 -3.84 -5.36
C LEU A 184 -11.38 -4.53 -6.26
N ALA A 185 -12.59 -3.96 -6.39
CA ALA A 185 -13.63 -4.48 -7.26
C ALA A 185 -13.16 -4.56 -8.72
N ALA A 186 -12.47 -3.52 -9.22
CA ALA A 186 -11.91 -3.51 -10.57
C ALA A 186 -10.82 -4.57 -10.77
N LEU A 187 -9.97 -4.82 -9.76
CA LEU A 187 -8.93 -5.85 -9.80
C LEU A 187 -9.53 -7.26 -9.80
N VAL A 188 -10.54 -7.51 -8.95
CA VAL A 188 -11.27 -8.78 -8.89
C VAL A 188 -12.02 -9.04 -10.19
N ALA A 189 -12.75 -8.05 -10.72
CA ALA A 189 -13.46 -8.15 -12.00
C ALA A 189 -12.51 -8.47 -13.16
N ARG A 190 -11.27 -7.97 -13.10
CA ARG A 190 -10.21 -8.26 -14.09
C ARG A 190 -9.37 -9.49 -13.75
N ARG A 191 -9.75 -10.27 -12.73
CA ARG A 191 -9.07 -11.49 -12.25
C ARG A 191 -7.59 -11.28 -11.92
N ARG A 192 -7.22 -10.08 -11.44
CA ARG A 192 -5.88 -9.74 -10.98
C ARG A 192 -5.71 -10.11 -9.50
N TRP A 193 -5.86 -11.40 -9.21
CA TRP A 193 -5.86 -11.94 -7.85
C TRP A 193 -4.67 -11.52 -6.99
N PRO A 194 -3.42 -11.54 -7.51
CA PRO A 194 -2.26 -11.12 -6.72
C PRO A 194 -2.36 -9.67 -6.23
N GLU A 195 -2.65 -8.73 -7.13
CA GLU A 195 -2.86 -7.32 -6.79
C GLU A 195 -4.10 -7.12 -5.91
N ALA A 196 -5.19 -7.86 -6.16
CA ALA A 196 -6.41 -7.79 -5.38
C ALA A 196 -6.18 -8.20 -3.93
N VAL A 197 -5.41 -9.27 -3.67
CA VAL A 197 -5.08 -9.69 -2.30
C VAL A 197 -4.24 -8.64 -1.56
N TYR A 198 -3.29 -8.00 -2.24
CA TYR A 198 -2.53 -6.90 -1.64
C TYR A 198 -3.43 -5.75 -1.17
N ILE A 199 -4.33 -5.31 -2.05
CA ILE A 199 -5.28 -4.22 -1.74
C ILE A 199 -6.27 -4.67 -0.68
N ALA A 200 -6.83 -5.88 -0.78
CA ALA A 200 -7.79 -6.40 0.19
C ALA A 200 -7.20 -6.48 1.60
N LEU A 201 -5.98 -6.99 1.76
CA LEU A 201 -5.31 -7.05 3.07
C LEU A 201 -5.01 -5.65 3.62
N THR A 202 -4.64 -4.71 2.75
CA THR A 202 -4.39 -3.32 3.16
C THR A 202 -5.68 -2.65 3.64
N LEU A 203 -6.76 -2.78 2.89
CA LEU A 203 -8.08 -2.23 3.26
C LEU A 203 -8.66 -2.93 4.49
N TRP A 204 -8.48 -4.25 4.61
CA TRP A 204 -8.96 -4.98 5.78
C TRP A 204 -8.21 -4.55 7.04
N ALA A 205 -6.88 -4.46 7.00
CA ALA A 205 -6.07 -4.10 8.16
C ALA A 205 -6.36 -2.66 8.65
N LEU A 206 -6.62 -1.73 7.74
CA LEU A 206 -6.92 -0.34 8.10
C LEU A 206 -8.43 -0.11 8.34
N GLY A 207 -9.29 -0.85 7.64
CA GLY A 207 -10.75 -0.74 7.71
C GLY A 207 -11.37 -1.45 8.91
N THR A 208 -10.61 -2.30 9.61
CA THR A 208 -11.01 -2.93 10.89
C THR A 208 -10.40 -2.26 12.12
N SER A 209 -9.79 -1.08 11.94
CA SER A 209 -9.32 -0.23 13.03
C SER A 209 -10.41 0.72 13.50
N TYR A 210 -10.23 1.37 14.65
CA TYR A 210 -11.24 2.27 15.24
C TYR A 210 -11.59 3.46 14.33
N TRP A 211 -10.59 4.03 13.64
CA TRP A 211 -10.76 5.01 12.57
C TRP A 211 -10.01 4.57 11.32
N TYR A 212 -10.37 5.12 10.16
CA TYR A 212 -9.61 4.97 8.91
C TYR A 212 -8.32 5.79 8.86
N MET A 213 -7.77 6.14 10.03
CA MET A 213 -6.53 6.89 10.15
C MET A 213 -5.41 6.23 9.33
N SER A 214 -4.74 7.03 8.49
CA SER A 214 -3.69 6.64 7.56
C SER A 214 -4.13 5.94 6.27
N VAL A 215 -5.43 5.76 6.00
CA VAL A 215 -5.89 5.14 4.75
C VAL A 215 -5.52 6.02 3.56
N ALA A 216 -5.71 7.34 3.64
CA ALA A 216 -5.32 8.27 2.58
C ALA A 216 -3.82 8.20 2.29
N ARG A 217 -2.96 8.17 3.32
CA ARG A 217 -1.52 8.01 3.19
C ARG A 217 -1.12 6.66 2.61
N SER A 218 -1.84 5.59 2.94
CA SER A 218 -1.57 4.24 2.44
C SER A 218 -1.74 4.11 0.92
N THR A 219 -2.50 5.01 0.28
CA THR A 219 -2.69 5.03 -1.19
C THR A 219 -1.37 5.12 -1.96
N LEU A 220 -0.33 5.75 -1.39
CA LEU A 220 1.03 5.75 -1.95
C LEU A 220 1.54 4.34 -2.23
N LEU A 221 1.20 3.40 -1.36
CA LEU A 221 1.70 2.02 -1.40
C LEU A 221 0.92 1.16 -2.41
N TRP A 222 -0.23 1.64 -2.88
CA TRP A 222 -1.10 0.92 -3.81
C TRP A 222 -0.56 1.00 -5.25
N TRP A 223 0.56 0.33 -5.53
CA TRP A 223 1.10 0.27 -6.90
C TRP A 223 0.07 -0.10 -7.99
N PRO A 224 -0.95 -0.97 -7.76
CA PRO A 224 -1.95 -1.25 -8.78
C PRO A 224 -2.78 -0.01 -9.16
N LEU A 225 -3.00 0.93 -8.23
CA LEU A 225 -3.66 2.21 -8.49
C LEU A 225 -2.86 3.02 -9.52
N TRP A 226 -1.57 3.24 -9.24
CA TRP A 226 -0.70 4.05 -10.10
C TRP A 226 -0.52 3.44 -11.49
N VAL A 227 -0.38 2.11 -11.54
CA VAL A 227 -0.33 1.36 -12.81
C VAL A 227 -1.66 1.48 -13.57
N GLY A 228 -2.79 1.32 -12.89
CA GLY A 228 -4.13 1.43 -13.47
C GLY A 228 -4.40 2.80 -14.07
N LEU A 229 -4.13 3.87 -13.31
CA LEU A 229 -4.24 5.26 -13.76
C LEU A 229 -3.34 5.53 -14.97
N ALA A 230 -2.09 5.05 -14.92
CA ALA A 230 -1.16 5.22 -16.03
C ALA A 230 -1.66 4.55 -17.31
N VAL A 231 -2.11 3.30 -17.23
CA VAL A 231 -2.69 2.56 -18.35
C VAL A 231 -3.94 3.26 -18.89
N TRP A 232 -4.83 3.74 -18.01
CA TRP A 232 -6.04 4.45 -18.43
C TRP A 232 -5.71 5.77 -19.13
N SER A 233 -4.75 6.52 -18.61
CA SER A 233 -4.33 7.79 -19.20
C SER A 233 -3.74 7.66 -20.60
N VAL A 234 -3.10 6.52 -20.92
CA VAL A 234 -2.55 6.25 -22.26
C VAL A 234 -3.67 6.23 -23.29
N ARG A 235 -4.84 5.68 -22.93
CA ARG A 235 -6.03 5.64 -23.79
C ARG A 235 -6.77 6.99 -23.83
N ARG A 236 -6.70 7.77 -22.74
CA ARG A 236 -7.44 9.02 -22.57
C ARG A 236 -6.52 10.11 -22.04
N ARG A 237 -5.97 10.94 -22.94
CA ARG A 237 -4.99 11.99 -22.58
C ARG A 237 -5.52 12.99 -21.52
N TRP A 238 -6.83 13.25 -21.53
CA TRP A 238 -7.48 14.15 -20.57
C TRP A 238 -7.31 13.69 -19.11
N VAL A 239 -7.15 12.39 -18.86
CA VAL A 239 -6.96 11.84 -17.51
C VAL A 239 -5.69 12.38 -16.88
N THR A 240 -4.60 12.49 -17.66
CA THR A 240 -3.36 13.09 -17.15
C THR A 240 -3.57 14.56 -16.79
N LEU A 241 -4.28 15.31 -17.64
CA LEU A 241 -4.55 16.72 -17.39
C LEU A 241 -5.44 16.90 -16.15
N ALA A 242 -6.57 16.18 -16.08
CA ALA A 242 -7.49 16.23 -14.95
C ALA A 242 -6.79 15.83 -13.64
N TYR A 243 -5.96 14.78 -13.66
CA TYR A 243 -5.18 14.39 -12.50
C TYR A 243 -4.22 15.50 -12.06
N LEU A 244 -3.44 16.07 -12.99
CA LEU A 244 -2.49 17.13 -12.64
C LEU A 244 -3.20 18.40 -12.14
N CYS A 245 -4.29 18.81 -12.77
CA CYS A 245 -5.06 20.00 -12.37
C CYS A 245 -5.71 19.85 -11.00
N LEU A 246 -6.19 18.65 -10.63
CA LEU A 246 -6.84 18.42 -9.34
C LEU A 246 -5.85 18.05 -8.24
N VAL A 247 -4.91 17.17 -8.54
CA VAL A 247 -4.05 16.52 -7.53
C VAL A 247 -2.81 17.35 -7.24
N ALA A 248 -2.24 18.08 -8.21
CA ALA A 248 -1.06 18.88 -7.94
C ALA A 248 -1.32 19.99 -6.90
N PRO A 249 -2.42 20.79 -6.98
CA PRO A 249 -2.73 21.77 -5.93
C PRO A 249 -2.99 21.12 -4.58
N LEU A 250 -3.72 20.00 -4.55
CA LEU A 250 -3.99 19.25 -3.32
C LEU A 250 -2.69 18.73 -2.68
N SER A 251 -1.77 18.21 -3.49
CA SER A 251 -0.45 17.77 -3.03
C SER A 251 0.36 18.93 -2.43
N THR A 252 0.32 20.12 -3.05
CA THR A 252 0.96 21.32 -2.50
C THR A 252 0.36 21.72 -1.15
N VAL A 253 -0.98 21.75 -1.03
CA VAL A 253 -1.66 22.08 0.24
C VAL A 253 -1.30 21.09 1.34
N LEU A 254 -1.30 19.78 1.05
CA LEU A 254 -0.92 18.76 2.02
C LEU A 254 0.56 18.86 2.39
N ALA A 255 1.44 19.15 1.44
CA ALA A 255 2.86 19.35 1.71
C ALA A 255 3.09 20.57 2.64
N ILE A 256 2.43 21.70 2.39
CA ILE A 256 2.51 22.88 3.26
C ILE A 256 1.94 22.56 4.66
N THR A 257 0.80 21.87 4.72
CA THR A 257 0.17 21.46 5.99
C THR A 257 1.13 20.60 6.81
N PHE A 258 1.79 19.62 6.18
CA PHE A 258 2.80 18.79 6.81
C PHE A 258 4.03 19.60 7.27
N MET A 259 4.60 20.44 6.41
CA MET A 259 5.80 21.24 6.73
C MET A 259 5.55 22.32 7.79
N THR A 260 4.30 22.70 8.03
CA THR A 260 3.90 23.62 9.11
C THR A 260 3.55 22.91 10.42
N GLY A 261 3.83 21.60 10.53
CA GLY A 261 3.61 20.80 11.73
C GLY A 261 2.15 20.44 12.00
N ARG A 262 1.24 20.71 11.05
CA ARG A 262 -0.16 20.32 11.14
C ARG A 262 -0.32 18.88 10.68
N TRP A 263 -1.35 18.21 11.20
CA TRP A 263 -1.63 16.85 10.78
C TRP A 263 -2.02 16.80 9.30
N ALA A 264 -1.29 15.97 8.56
CA ALA A 264 -1.58 15.56 7.21
C ALA A 264 -1.17 14.09 7.14
N GLY A 265 -2.05 13.19 6.67
CA GLY A 265 -1.71 11.80 6.32
C GLY A 265 -1.31 10.84 7.44
#